data_AF-A0A932IQH8-F1
#
_entry.id   AF-A0A932IQH8-F1
#
_cell.length_a   1.000
_cell.length_b   1.000
_cell.length_c   1.000
_cell.angle_alpha   90.00
_cell.angle_beta   90.00
_cell.angle_gamma   90.00
#
_symmetry.space_group_name_H-M   'P 1'
#
loop_
_entity.id
_entity.type
_entity.pdbx_description
1 polymer ?
#
loop_
_entity_poly.entity_id
_entity_poly.type
_entity_poly.pdbx_seq_one_letter_code
_entity_poly.pdbx_strand_id
1 'polypeptide(L)'
;MDVDPKYEFVEITSDKFFTYPFIFVTGHGNITFSDLEAQRLRTYLENGGFMYVDDDYGMDKAFRREMKKVFPEQELIEIPFSFGLYHCQFDFSNGPPKTHEHDGKTPQGFGLFHNGRLVLYYTYESNPSDGWNDPEVHGTTPEKREEALRFGTNIVVWALTH
;
A
#
# COMPACT_ATOMS: atom_id res chain seq x y z
N MET A 1 -21.19 12.61 0.20
CA MET A 1 -20.04 13.49 -0.13
C MET A 1 -19.88 13.37 -1.63
N ASP A 2 -20.11 14.46 -2.36
CA ASP A 2 -19.87 14.47 -3.80
C ASP A 2 -18.36 14.57 -3.98
N VAL A 3 -17.75 13.56 -4.59
CA VAL A 3 -16.31 13.50 -4.82
C VAL A 3 -16.08 13.57 -6.33
N ASP A 4 -15.08 14.32 -6.77
CA ASP A 4 -14.60 14.36 -8.16
C ASP A 4 -13.38 13.43 -8.25
N PRO A 5 -13.56 12.13 -8.59
CA PRO A 5 -12.48 11.16 -8.58
C PRO A 5 -11.56 11.38 -9.78
N LYS A 6 -10.65 12.34 -9.65
CA LYS A 6 -9.54 12.54 -10.60
C LYS A 6 -8.32 11.79 -10.11
N TYR A 7 -7.94 10.76 -10.85
CA TYR A 7 -6.66 10.10 -10.66
C TYR A 7 -5.54 11.01 -11.15
N GLU A 8 -4.56 11.26 -10.30
CA GLU A 8 -3.38 12.06 -10.61
C GLU A 8 -2.14 11.17 -10.52
N PHE A 9 -1.45 10.99 -11.64
CA PHE A 9 -0.12 10.37 -11.64
C PHE A 9 0.88 11.43 -11.19
N VAL A 10 1.69 11.08 -10.18
CA VAL A 10 2.72 11.97 -9.65
C VAL A 10 4.08 11.28 -9.68
N GLU A 11 5.05 11.94 -10.29
CA GLU A 11 6.44 11.50 -10.28
C GLU A 11 7.07 11.84 -8.92
N ILE A 12 7.85 10.92 -8.35
CA ILE A 12 8.54 11.14 -7.07
C ILE A 12 9.46 12.37 -7.14
N THR A 13 10.05 12.63 -8.31
CA THR A 13 10.93 13.79 -8.58
C THR A 13 10.18 15.12 -8.63
N SER A 14 8.85 15.12 -8.81
CA SER A 14 8.03 16.33 -8.86
C SER A 14 7.74 16.87 -7.46
N ASP A 15 7.71 18.19 -7.30
CA ASP A 15 7.37 18.82 -6.01
C ASP A 15 5.90 18.61 -5.63
N LYS A 16 5.03 18.30 -6.61
CA LYS A 16 3.66 17.86 -6.34
C LYS A 16 3.62 16.57 -5.51
N PHE A 17 4.67 15.76 -5.50
CA PHE A 17 4.74 14.54 -4.70
C PHE A 17 4.46 14.83 -3.21
N PHE A 18 5.01 15.92 -2.68
CA PHE A 18 4.83 16.32 -1.28
C PHE A 18 3.45 16.90 -0.97
N THR A 19 2.63 17.20 -1.97
CA THR A 19 1.28 17.76 -1.73
C THR A 19 0.22 16.68 -1.49
N TYR A 20 0.55 15.40 -1.69
CA TYR A 20 -0.37 14.29 -1.51
C TYR A 20 -0.05 13.55 -0.19
N PRO A 21 -0.96 13.54 0.80
CA PRO A 21 -0.70 12.87 2.07
C PRO A 21 -0.69 11.33 1.96
N PHE A 22 -1.23 10.80 0.86
CA PHE A 22 -1.33 9.38 0.57
C PHE A 22 -0.88 9.09 -0.85
N ILE A 23 0.05 8.15 -1.02
CA ILE A 23 0.51 7.64 -2.30
C ILE A 23 0.16 6.17 -2.42
N PHE A 24 -0.44 5.79 -3.54
CA PHE A 24 -0.71 4.41 -3.90
C PHE A 24 0.26 3.97 -5.00
N VAL A 25 0.89 2.80 -4.81
CA VAL A 25 1.77 2.15 -5.78
C VAL A 25 1.27 0.74 -6.02
N THR A 26 1.10 0.36 -7.28
CA THR A 26 0.80 -1.02 -7.68
C THR A 26 1.52 -1.35 -8.97
N GLY A 27 1.76 -2.63 -9.23
CA GLY A 27 2.31 -3.08 -10.49
C GLY A 27 2.94 -4.47 -10.46
N HIS A 28 3.39 -4.88 -11.63
CA HIS A 28 3.98 -6.18 -11.88
C HIS A 28 5.52 -6.10 -12.04
N GLY A 29 6.21 -7.13 -11.58
CA GLY A 29 7.61 -7.38 -11.95
C GLY A 29 8.64 -6.56 -11.17
N ASN A 30 9.26 -5.55 -11.78
CA ASN A 30 10.40 -4.87 -11.17
C ASN A 30 10.14 -3.37 -11.01
N ILE A 31 10.49 -2.86 -9.83
CA ILE A 31 10.54 -1.44 -9.51
C ILE A 31 11.99 -1.00 -9.29
N THR A 32 12.32 0.22 -9.67
CA THR A 32 13.61 0.83 -9.37
C THR A 32 13.44 2.30 -9.02
N PHE A 33 14.20 2.76 -8.04
CA PHE A 33 14.38 4.16 -7.71
C PHE A 33 15.82 4.58 -8.02
N SER A 34 15.95 5.74 -8.63
CA SER A 34 17.20 6.50 -8.60
C SER A 34 17.52 6.96 -7.17
N ASP A 35 18.77 7.35 -6.92
CA ASP A 35 19.19 7.84 -5.60
C ASP A 35 18.38 9.08 -5.17
N LEU A 36 18.03 9.94 -6.14
CA LEU A 36 17.18 11.12 -5.90
C LEU A 36 15.76 10.70 -5.49
N GLU A 37 15.16 9.74 -6.19
CA GLU A 37 13.81 9.26 -5.86
C GLU A 37 13.79 8.58 -4.49
N ALA A 38 14.80 7.76 -4.17
CA ALA A 38 14.92 7.12 -2.87
C ALA A 38 15.04 8.16 -1.74
N GLN A 39 15.86 9.20 -1.92
CA GLN A 39 16.01 10.29 -0.96
C GLN A 39 14.71 11.09 -0.77
N ARG A 40 14.00 11.40 -1.87
CA ARG A 40 12.73 12.13 -1.82
C ARG A 40 11.63 11.30 -1.17
N LEU A 41 11.54 10.02 -1.49
CA LEU A 41 10.60 9.09 -0.87
C LEU A 41 10.86 8.96 0.64
N ARG A 42 12.14 8.89 1.05
CA ARG A 42 12.49 8.93 2.47
C ARG A 42 11.99 10.21 3.14
N THR A 43 12.30 11.35 2.53
CA THR A 43 11.87 12.68 3.04
C THR A 43 10.34 12.76 3.16
N TYR A 44 9.61 12.21 2.19
CA TYR A 44 8.16 12.17 2.20
C TYR A 44 7.60 11.37 3.39
N LEU A 45 8.11 10.14 3.58
CA LEU A 45 7.67 9.23 4.64
C LEU A 45 8.02 9.76 6.05
N GLU A 46 9.21 10.35 6.20
CA GLU A 46 9.65 10.98 7.45
C GLU A 46 8.82 12.22 7.82
N ASN A 47 8.31 12.96 6.83
CA ASN A 47 7.54 14.20 7.02
C ASN A 47 6.01 14.02 7.01
N GLY A 48 5.51 12.81 7.27
CA GLY A 48 4.07 12.57 7.47
C GLY A 48 3.35 11.95 6.27
N GLY A 49 4.01 11.83 5.11
CA GLY A 49 3.47 11.10 3.98
C GLY A 49 3.20 9.63 4.31
N PHE A 50 2.19 9.04 3.68
CA PHE A 50 1.85 7.63 3.81
C PHE A 50 1.87 6.95 2.45
N MET A 51 2.57 5.82 2.33
CA MET A 51 2.62 5.05 1.09
C MET A 51 1.96 3.69 1.27
N TYR A 52 0.92 3.43 0.49
CA TYR A 52 0.37 2.10 0.32
C TYR A 52 0.92 1.47 -0.96
N VAL A 53 1.43 0.25 -0.84
CA VAL A 53 1.99 -0.51 -1.96
C VAL A 53 1.26 -1.85 -2.07
N ASP A 54 0.75 -2.16 -3.26
CA ASP A 54 0.11 -3.43 -3.57
C ASP A 54 0.94 -4.21 -4.61
N ASP A 55 1.40 -5.41 -4.25
CA ASP A 55 2.05 -6.31 -5.20
C ASP A 55 0.99 -7.02 -6.05
N ASP A 56 0.81 -6.53 -7.26
CA ASP A 56 -0.07 -7.12 -8.27
C ASP A 56 0.49 -8.47 -8.73
N TYR A 57 1.80 -8.55 -9.04
CA TYR A 57 2.53 -9.82 -9.08
C TYR A 57 4.05 -9.64 -9.28
N GLY A 58 4.85 -10.28 -8.42
CA GLY A 58 6.29 -10.46 -8.64
C GLY A 58 7.17 -9.27 -8.25
N MET A 59 6.61 -8.25 -7.60
CA MET A 59 7.31 -7.03 -7.20
C MET A 59 8.16 -7.19 -5.93
N ASP A 60 7.83 -8.14 -5.04
CA ASP A 60 8.39 -8.26 -3.68
C ASP A 60 9.92 -8.13 -3.60
N LYS A 61 10.67 -8.93 -4.38
CA LYS A 61 12.13 -8.91 -4.35
C LYS A 61 12.70 -7.55 -4.76
N ALA A 62 12.11 -6.95 -5.78
CA ALA A 62 12.53 -5.64 -6.27
C ALA A 62 12.18 -4.55 -5.26
N PHE A 63 10.97 -4.57 -4.73
CA PHE A 63 10.50 -3.59 -3.77
C PHE A 63 11.33 -3.59 -2.50
N ARG A 64 11.61 -4.77 -1.91
CA ARG A 64 12.51 -4.89 -0.74
C ARG A 64 13.91 -4.33 -1.02
N ARG A 65 14.47 -4.61 -2.21
CA ARG A 65 15.76 -4.05 -2.64
C ARG A 65 15.72 -2.52 -2.72
N GLU A 66 14.66 -1.96 -3.29
CA GLU A 66 14.53 -0.50 -3.42
C GLU A 66 14.27 0.18 -2.08
N MET A 67 13.51 -0.45 -1.18
CA MET A 67 13.30 0.08 0.16
C MET A 67 14.59 0.14 1.00
N LYS A 68 15.60 -0.68 0.68
CA LYS A 68 16.95 -0.54 1.26
C LYS A 68 17.69 0.71 0.82
N LYS A 69 17.35 1.32 -0.31
CA LYS A 69 17.87 2.64 -0.69
C LYS A 69 17.20 3.75 0.13
N VAL A 70 15.91 3.59 0.44
CA VAL A 70 15.11 4.56 1.18
C VAL A 70 15.44 4.54 2.69
N PHE A 71 15.42 3.36 3.30
CA PHE A 71 15.75 3.12 4.71
C PHE A 71 16.74 1.95 4.84
N PRO A 72 18.06 2.19 4.70
CA PRO A 72 19.08 1.14 4.72
C PRO A 72 19.06 0.24 5.96
N GLU A 73 18.77 0.85 7.11
CA GLU A 73 18.82 0.21 8.43
C GLU A 73 17.50 -0.46 8.83
N GLN A 74 16.46 -0.39 8.00
CA GLN A 74 15.14 -0.95 8.31
C GLN A 74 14.78 -2.07 7.33
N GLU A 75 13.95 -2.98 7.81
CA GLU A 75 13.30 -4.03 7.01
C GLU A 75 11.79 -3.84 7.06
N LEU A 76 11.11 -4.29 6.02
CA LEU A 76 9.67 -4.46 6.05
C LEU A 76 9.32 -5.56 7.05
N ILE A 77 8.60 -5.21 8.11
CA ILE A 77 8.14 -6.16 9.13
C ILE A 77 6.69 -6.53 8.88
N GLU A 78 6.35 -7.80 9.12
CA GLU A 78 4.96 -8.22 9.04
C GLU A 78 4.13 -7.56 10.14
N ILE A 79 2.98 -7.02 9.76
CA ILE A 79 2.08 -6.33 10.68
C ILE A 79 1.19 -7.37 11.35
N PRO A 80 1.17 -7.46 12.68
CA PRO A 80 0.31 -8.40 13.38
C PRO A 80 -1.16 -8.07 13.12
N PHE A 81 -2.02 -9.08 13.02
CA PHE A 81 -3.44 -8.87 12.71
C PHE A 81 -4.20 -8.10 13.79
N SER A 82 -3.65 -7.99 15.01
CA SER A 82 -4.16 -7.14 16.08
C SER A 82 -3.82 -5.65 15.92
N PHE A 83 -3.04 -5.28 14.92
CA PHE A 83 -2.64 -3.90 14.68
C PHE A 83 -3.84 -3.04 14.26
N GLY A 84 -3.88 -1.79 14.73
CA GLY A 84 -5.06 -0.93 14.60
C GLY A 84 -5.53 -0.67 13.17
N LEU A 85 -4.65 -0.74 12.16
CA LEU A 85 -5.02 -0.63 10.75
C LEU A 85 -6.11 -1.64 10.37
N TYR A 86 -6.08 -2.84 10.93
CA TYR A 86 -7.05 -3.91 10.65
C TYR A 86 -8.40 -3.71 11.38
N HIS A 87 -8.53 -2.70 12.23
CA HIS A 87 -9.70 -2.55 13.12
C HIS A 87 -10.26 -1.11 13.18
N CYS A 88 -9.70 -0.16 12.42
CA CYS A 88 -10.00 1.27 12.60
C CYS A 88 -11.38 1.69 12.09
N GLN A 89 -11.88 1.12 10.98
CA GLN A 89 -13.21 1.42 10.43
C GLN A 89 -14.03 0.14 10.21
N PHE A 90 -13.42 -0.88 9.63
CA PHE A 90 -13.93 -2.23 9.46
C PHE A 90 -13.00 -3.24 10.13
N ASP A 91 -13.54 -4.41 10.49
CA ASP A 91 -12.77 -5.46 11.15
C ASP A 91 -12.18 -6.46 10.15
N PHE A 92 -10.86 -6.61 10.18
CA PHE A 92 -10.06 -7.55 9.40
C PHE A 92 -9.18 -8.40 10.32
N SER A 93 -9.82 -9.13 11.23
CA SER A 93 -9.15 -10.00 12.22
C SER A 93 -8.22 -11.06 11.62
N ASN A 94 -8.31 -11.33 10.32
CA ASN A 94 -7.45 -12.27 9.58
C ASN A 94 -6.41 -11.57 8.69
N GLY A 95 -6.17 -10.27 8.87
CA GLY A 95 -5.21 -9.50 8.07
C GLY A 95 -5.77 -9.07 6.70
N PRO A 96 -4.88 -8.83 5.71
CA PRO A 96 -5.31 -8.34 4.41
C PRO A 96 -6.10 -9.40 3.62
N PRO A 97 -7.13 -9.00 2.85
CA PRO A 97 -7.96 -9.94 2.10
C PRO A 97 -7.23 -10.48 0.86
N LYS A 98 -7.37 -11.78 0.57
CA LYS A 98 -6.86 -12.42 -0.65
C LYS A 98 -7.81 -12.18 -1.83
N THR A 99 -7.65 -11.10 -2.58
CA THR A 99 -8.53 -10.74 -3.70
C THR A 99 -8.14 -11.42 -5.01
N HIS A 100 -6.86 -11.62 -5.25
CA HIS A 100 -6.35 -12.36 -6.40
C HIS A 100 -5.44 -13.51 -5.95
N GLU A 101 -5.37 -14.59 -6.74
CA GLU A 101 -4.50 -15.74 -6.48
C GLU A 101 -3.16 -15.57 -7.23
N HIS A 102 -2.06 -15.62 -6.48
CA HIS A 102 -0.69 -15.60 -7.00
C HIS A 102 -0.08 -17.01 -6.88
N ASP A 103 0.92 -17.21 -6.02
CA ASP A 103 1.56 -18.51 -5.81
C ASP A 103 0.79 -19.46 -4.87
N GLY A 104 -0.49 -19.16 -4.59
CA GLY A 104 -1.29 -19.90 -3.60
C GLY A 104 -0.81 -19.73 -2.15
N LYS A 105 0.04 -18.75 -1.85
CA LYS A 105 0.52 -18.46 -0.49
C LYS A 105 -0.49 -17.61 0.28
N THR A 106 -0.32 -17.55 1.60
CA THR A 106 -1.13 -16.73 2.50
C THR A 106 -0.92 -15.24 2.21
N PRO A 107 -1.97 -14.40 2.19
CA PRO A 107 -1.81 -12.95 2.06
C PRO A 107 -1.11 -12.38 3.29
N GLN A 108 -0.20 -11.43 3.08
CA GLN A 108 0.56 -10.81 4.16
C GLN A 108 0.57 -9.28 4.02
N GLY A 109 0.56 -8.61 5.16
CA GLY A 109 0.73 -7.17 5.26
C GLY A 109 2.05 -6.86 5.92
N PHE A 110 2.91 -6.11 5.25
CA PHE A 110 4.16 -5.62 5.81
C PHE A 110 4.11 -4.11 6.01
N GLY A 111 4.94 -3.59 6.90
CA GLY A 111 5.07 -2.15 7.05
C GLY A 111 6.44 -1.68 7.49
N LEU A 112 6.59 -0.37 7.39
CA LEU A 112 7.77 0.37 7.82
C LEU A 112 7.34 1.45 8.81
N PHE A 113 8.11 1.60 9.88
CA PHE A 113 7.81 2.54 10.96
C PHE A 113 8.87 3.63 11.07
N HIS A 114 8.42 4.87 11.20
CA HIS A 114 9.26 6.02 11.52
C HIS A 114 8.70 6.71 12.76
N ASN A 115 9.53 6.85 13.81
CA ASN A 115 9.15 7.42 15.11
C ASN A 115 7.86 6.83 15.70
N GLY A 116 7.66 5.51 15.53
CA GLY A 116 6.49 4.79 16.03
C GLY A 116 5.24 4.87 15.15
N ARG A 117 5.23 5.70 14.11
CA ARG A 117 4.13 5.79 13.13
C ARG A 117 4.36 4.83 11.97
N LEU A 118 3.32 4.12 11.54
CA LEU A 118 3.34 3.36 10.29
C LEU A 118 3.35 4.33 9.12
N VAL A 119 4.41 4.34 8.33
CA VAL A 119 4.57 5.27 7.18
C VAL A 119 4.36 4.60 5.84
N LEU A 120 4.53 3.27 5.79
CA LEU A 120 4.38 2.47 4.59
C LEU A 120 3.65 1.18 4.95
N TYR A 121 2.62 0.84 4.18
CA TYR A 121 1.94 -0.45 4.25
C TYR A 121 2.04 -1.16 2.90
N TYR A 122 2.44 -2.43 2.89
CA TYR A 122 2.72 -3.22 1.71
C TYR A 122 1.95 -4.53 1.76
N THR A 123 1.10 -4.80 0.78
CA THR A 123 0.38 -6.07 0.64
C THR A 123 1.11 -6.99 -0.33
N TYR A 124 1.41 -8.20 0.15
CA TYR A 124 2.03 -9.28 -0.62
C TYR A 124 1.08 -10.46 -0.67
N GLU A 125 1.02 -11.14 -1.82
CA GLU A 125 0.15 -12.32 -2.00
C GLU A 125 -1.33 -12.02 -1.69
N SER A 126 -1.81 -10.81 -1.95
CA SER A 126 -3.13 -10.34 -1.51
C SER A 126 -3.89 -9.63 -2.64
N ASN A 127 -3.26 -8.63 -3.25
CA ASN A 127 -3.78 -7.79 -4.34
C ASN A 127 -5.19 -7.24 -4.13
N PRO A 128 -5.53 -6.62 -2.98
CA PRO A 128 -6.86 -6.05 -2.76
C PRO A 128 -7.23 -4.99 -3.80
N SER A 129 -6.27 -4.32 -4.44
CA SER A 129 -6.57 -3.27 -5.42
C SER A 129 -7.28 -3.77 -6.68
N ASP A 130 -7.17 -5.05 -7.04
CA ASP A 130 -8.00 -5.67 -8.09
C ASP A 130 -9.50 -5.53 -7.78
N GLY A 131 -9.85 -5.63 -6.50
CA GLY A 131 -11.22 -5.47 -6.04
C GLY A 131 -11.69 -4.01 -6.04
N TRP A 132 -10.84 -3.04 -6.36
CA TRP A 132 -11.21 -1.62 -6.50
C TRP A 132 -11.56 -1.26 -7.95
N ASN A 133 -11.05 -2.01 -8.92
CA ASN A 133 -11.37 -1.85 -10.35
C ASN A 133 -12.83 -2.18 -10.67
N ASP A 134 -13.33 -1.74 -11.83
CA ASP A 134 -14.67 -2.11 -12.25
C ASP A 134 -14.84 -3.65 -12.30
N PRO A 135 -16.02 -4.20 -11.91
CA PRO A 135 -16.22 -5.64 -11.74
C PRO A 135 -15.81 -6.48 -12.96
N GLU A 136 -15.94 -5.92 -14.16
CA GLU A 136 -15.66 -6.59 -15.42
C GLU A 136 -14.16 -6.77 -15.70
N VAL A 137 -13.27 -6.03 -15.03
CA VAL A 137 -11.81 -6.07 -15.29
C VAL A 137 -11.21 -7.40 -14.82
N HIS A 138 -11.56 -7.84 -13.61
CA HIS A 138 -11.02 -9.06 -13.01
C HIS A 138 -12.08 -10.14 -12.73
N GLY A 139 -13.35 -9.86 -13.01
CA GLY A 139 -14.46 -10.77 -12.69
C GLY A 139 -14.64 -10.98 -11.18
N THR A 140 -14.22 -10.02 -10.37
CA THR A 140 -14.31 -10.06 -8.91
C THR A 140 -15.78 -10.11 -8.48
N THR A 141 -16.14 -11.06 -7.61
CA THR A 141 -17.52 -11.15 -7.13
C THR A 141 -17.91 -9.91 -6.34
N PRO A 142 -19.20 -9.53 -6.29
CA PRO A 142 -19.66 -8.37 -5.53
C PRO A 142 -19.23 -8.39 -4.06
N GLU A 143 -19.24 -9.57 -3.43
CA GLU A 143 -18.82 -9.75 -2.03
C GLU A 143 -17.34 -9.45 -1.86
N LYS A 144 -16.51 -9.90 -2.81
CA LYS A 144 -15.06 -9.71 -2.75
C LYS A 144 -14.67 -8.27 -3.07
N ARG A 145 -15.41 -7.63 -3.98
CA ARG A 145 -15.31 -6.20 -4.27
C ARG A 145 -15.60 -5.37 -3.01
N GLU A 146 -16.69 -5.66 -2.33
CA GLU A 146 -17.06 -4.98 -1.08
C GLU A 146 -16.00 -5.18 0.02
N GLU A 147 -15.48 -6.40 0.19
CA GLU A 147 -14.39 -6.69 1.13
C GLU A 147 -13.13 -5.86 0.80
N ALA A 148 -12.72 -5.82 -0.47
CA ALA A 148 -11.57 -5.03 -0.91
C ALA A 148 -11.76 -3.53 -0.69
N LEU A 149 -12.95 -2.98 -1.00
CA LEU A 149 -13.27 -1.56 -0.79
C LEU A 149 -13.28 -1.19 0.70
N ARG A 150 -13.78 -2.07 1.56
CA ARG A 150 -13.71 -1.89 3.03
C ARG A 150 -12.27 -1.90 3.51
N PHE A 151 -11.44 -2.80 2.99
CA PHE A 151 -10.02 -2.84 3.34
C PHE A 151 -9.28 -1.57 2.89
N GLY A 152 -9.52 -1.11 1.66
CA GLY A 152 -9.01 0.18 1.17
C GLY A 152 -9.46 1.36 2.05
N THR A 153 -10.70 1.32 2.54
CA THR A 153 -11.20 2.33 3.49
C THR A 153 -10.39 2.34 4.79
N ASN A 154 -10.08 1.17 5.37
CA ASN A 154 -9.22 1.10 6.56
C ASN A 154 -7.84 1.73 6.30
N ILE A 155 -7.21 1.43 5.17
CA ILE A 155 -5.90 1.98 4.81
C ILE A 155 -5.96 3.51 4.74
N VAL A 156 -6.95 4.06 4.04
CA VAL A 156 -7.10 5.52 3.89
C VAL A 156 -7.45 6.19 5.23
N VAL A 157 -8.37 5.61 6.01
CA VAL A 157 -8.71 6.12 7.34
C VAL A 157 -7.48 6.12 8.23
N TRP A 158 -6.72 5.04 8.27
CA TRP A 158 -5.48 4.94 9.05
C TRP A 158 -4.49 6.04 8.65
N ALA A 159 -4.17 6.13 7.35
CA ALA A 159 -3.22 7.10 6.80
C ALA A 159 -3.56 8.57 7.12
N LEU A 160 -4.85 8.90 7.24
CA LEU A 160 -5.33 10.26 7.48
C LEU A 160 -5.57 10.58 8.96
N THR A 161 -5.48 9.61 9.87
CA THR A 161 -5.83 9.78 11.28
C THR A 161 -4.73 9.43 12.28
N HIS A 162 -3.63 8.80 11.83
CA HIS A 162 -2.51 8.34 12.67
C HIS A 162 -1.15 8.76 12.11
#